data_AF-A0A2N8RJJ2-F1
#
_entry.id   AF-A0A2N8RJJ2-F1
#
_cell.length_a   1.000
_cell.length_b   1.000
_cell.length_c   1.000
_cell.angle_alpha   90.00
_cell.angle_beta   90.00
_cell.angle_gamma   90.00
#
_symmetry.space_group_name_H-M   'P 1'
#
loop_
_entity.id
_entity.type
_entity.pdbx_description
1 polymer ?
#
loop_
_entity_poly.entity_id
_entity_poly.type
_entity_poly.pdbx_seq_one_letter_code
_entity_poly.pdbx_strand_id
1 'polypeptide(L)'
;MFRPLSVFIGARYTRARRRSLFVSFISLTSMIGLALGVLVMIVVLSVMNGFDHEMRTRVLGMVPHATIESPTPISDWQTLGSRLEQHAQVTATAPFIQSQGLLTHQGQVTKILINAVDPQAERQVSIIDQFFREGSLDDLTPGNFGIIIGDKAAAKLGVGVGDKITFVAPEVTVTPAGMFPRMKRFTVTGIFHVGAGEIDGYVALANIADIARLQRWQPGQVQGLRLRFDDLFQAPRIAWELAGQLGDDFYSRDWTRTHGNLYQAIRMEKAMIGLLLLLIVAVAAFNIISTLVMVVTDKRGDIAILRTLGATPKQIMAIFMVQGTVIGVVGTLVGALLGMFAAVNVSSWIAGLERLIGHKFLSADVYFIDYLPSRLMAADVIQVCVAALVLSFLATLYPAWRAARTQPAEALRYE
;
A
#
# COMPACT_ATOMS: atom_id res chain seq x y z
N MET A 1 13.92 47.40 18.58
CA MET A 1 13.14 47.59 17.33
C MET A 1 13.45 46.39 16.45
N PHE A 2 12.50 45.48 16.20
CA PHE A 2 12.77 44.27 15.42
C PHE A 2 13.19 44.68 13.99
N ARG A 3 14.46 44.40 13.64
CA ARG A 3 14.96 44.46 12.26
C ARG A 3 14.95 43.03 11.71
N PRO A 4 14.43 42.79 10.49
CA PRO A 4 13.95 43.79 9.52
C PRO A 4 12.50 44.27 9.74
N LEU A 5 12.22 45.51 9.32
CA LEU A 5 10.92 46.19 9.44
C LEU A 5 9.77 45.41 8.79
N SER A 6 10.04 44.74 7.66
CA SER A 6 9.07 43.91 6.95
C SER A 6 8.58 42.73 7.79
N VAL A 7 9.45 42.13 8.60
CA VAL A 7 9.09 41.02 9.49
C VAL A 7 8.19 41.50 10.61
N PHE A 8 8.52 42.65 11.21
CA PHE A 8 7.73 43.24 12.28
C PHE A 8 6.31 43.61 11.82
N ILE A 9 6.17 44.22 10.62
CA ILE A 9 4.87 44.62 10.08
C ILE A 9 4.07 43.39 9.64
N GLY A 10 4.69 42.44 8.90
CA GLY A 10 4.02 41.24 8.41
C GLY A 10 3.47 40.34 9.52
N ALA A 11 4.25 40.13 10.59
CA ALA A 11 3.81 39.35 11.76
C ALA A 11 2.72 40.09 12.58
N ARG A 12 2.69 41.42 12.53
CA ARG A 12 1.65 42.21 13.20
C ARG A 12 0.33 42.20 12.42
N TYR A 13 0.37 42.16 11.10
CA TYR A 13 -0.82 42.06 10.25
C TYR A 13 -1.55 40.72 10.43
N THR A 14 -0.85 39.68 10.87
CA THR A 14 -1.43 38.38 11.21
C THR A 14 -2.09 38.36 12.61
N ARG A 15 -1.76 39.28 13.51
CA ARG A 15 -2.22 39.26 14.90
C ARG A 15 -3.51 40.07 15.09
N ALA A 16 -4.55 39.43 15.62
CA ALA A 16 -5.84 40.04 15.92
C ALA A 16 -5.71 41.28 16.82
N ARG A 17 -5.99 42.49 16.29
CA ARG A 17 -6.22 43.69 17.09
C ARG A 17 -7.60 44.26 16.78
N ARG A 18 -8.29 44.74 17.82
CA ARG A 18 -9.71 45.18 17.87
C ARG A 18 -10.17 46.19 16.80
N ARG A 19 -9.27 46.80 16.01
CA ARG A 19 -9.63 47.78 14.95
C ARG A 19 -9.78 47.17 13.54
N SER A 20 -9.42 45.90 13.31
CA SER A 20 -9.60 45.24 12.01
C SER A 20 -10.03 43.77 12.16
N LEU A 21 -11.24 43.54 12.69
CA LEU A 21 -11.81 42.20 12.89
C LEU A 21 -11.87 41.39 11.58
N PHE A 22 -12.11 42.06 10.45
CA PHE A 22 -12.26 41.42 9.13
C PHE A 22 -10.96 40.75 8.64
N VAL A 23 -9.83 41.46 8.69
CA VAL A 23 -8.50 40.94 8.27
C VAL A 23 -8.03 39.78 9.16
N SER A 24 -8.30 39.87 10.45
CA SER A 24 -7.95 38.81 11.39
C SER A 24 -8.80 37.57 11.19
N PHE A 25 -10.09 37.72 10.87
CA PHE A 25 -10.99 36.62 10.56
C PHE A 25 -10.55 35.91 9.28
N ILE A 26 -10.23 36.66 8.23
CA ILE A 26 -9.74 36.12 6.95
C ILE A 26 -8.42 35.36 7.13
N SER A 27 -7.49 35.91 7.91
CA SER A 27 -6.22 35.22 8.20
C SER A 27 -6.46 33.91 8.97
N LEU A 28 -7.41 33.90 9.91
CA LEU A 28 -7.79 32.70 10.66
C LEU A 28 -8.43 31.64 9.76
N THR A 29 -9.37 32.01 8.88
CA THR A 29 -10.02 31.05 7.97
C THR A 29 -9.01 30.40 7.02
N SER A 30 -8.00 31.13 6.56
CA SER A 30 -6.92 30.53 5.77
C SER A 30 -5.96 29.65 6.56
N MET A 31 -5.64 30.02 7.80
CA MET A 31 -4.88 29.11 8.68
C MET A 31 -5.65 27.80 8.91
N ILE A 32 -6.96 27.87 9.13
CA ILE A 32 -7.83 26.68 9.27
C ILE A 32 -7.86 25.88 7.97
N GLY A 33 -8.05 26.52 6.82
CA GLY A 33 -8.07 25.85 5.53
C GLY A 33 -6.78 25.10 5.22
N LEU A 34 -5.63 25.73 5.46
CA LEU A 34 -4.32 25.10 5.30
C LEU A 34 -4.09 23.98 6.34
N ALA A 35 -4.44 24.22 7.60
CA ALA A 35 -4.31 23.21 8.66
C ALA A 35 -5.16 21.97 8.36
N LEU A 36 -6.39 22.15 7.89
CA LEU A 36 -7.27 21.06 7.48
C LEU A 36 -6.70 20.30 6.28
N GLY A 37 -6.17 21.00 5.27
CA GLY A 37 -5.52 20.36 4.13
C GLY A 37 -4.34 19.48 4.54
N VAL A 38 -3.43 20.01 5.37
CA VAL A 38 -2.27 19.27 5.89
C VAL A 38 -2.70 18.09 6.78
N LEU A 39 -3.69 18.29 7.65
CA LEU A 39 -4.27 17.25 8.50
C LEU A 39 -4.78 16.10 7.65
N VAL A 40 -5.64 16.39 6.67
CA VAL A 40 -6.25 15.36 5.81
C VAL A 40 -5.18 14.63 5.00
N MET A 41 -4.20 15.34 4.45
CA MET A 41 -3.10 14.70 3.71
C MET A 41 -2.32 13.70 4.58
N ILE A 42 -1.98 14.06 5.82
CA ILE A 42 -1.26 13.17 6.74
C ILE A 42 -2.10 11.95 7.09
N VAL A 43 -3.39 12.12 7.38
CA VAL A 43 -4.29 11.01 7.70
C VAL A 43 -4.41 10.06 6.50
N VAL A 44 -4.66 10.59 5.30
CA VAL A 44 -4.81 9.79 4.08
C VAL A 44 -3.54 9.00 3.77
N LEU A 45 -2.36 9.64 3.83
CA LEU A 45 -1.09 8.94 3.60
C LEU A 45 -0.82 7.88 4.67
N SER A 46 -1.12 8.17 5.94
CA SER A 46 -0.92 7.20 7.03
C SER A 46 -1.81 5.97 6.89
N VAL A 47 -3.09 6.16 6.52
CA VAL A 47 -4.00 5.05 6.22
C VAL A 47 -3.48 4.25 5.03
N MET A 48 -2.98 4.92 3.99
CA MET A 48 -2.41 4.24 2.82
C MET A 48 -1.16 3.43 3.15
N ASN A 49 -0.27 3.94 4.00
CA ASN A 49 0.89 3.18 4.44
C ASN A 49 0.48 1.97 5.30
N GLY A 50 -0.57 2.13 6.11
CA GLY A 50 -1.16 1.03 6.86
C GLY A 50 -1.72 -0.05 5.95
N PHE A 51 -2.51 0.37 4.95
CA PHE A 51 -3.09 -0.54 3.97
C PHE A 51 -2.03 -1.24 3.13
N ASP A 52 -1.04 -0.51 2.61
CA ASP A 52 0.08 -1.07 1.85
C ASP A 52 0.85 -2.09 2.69
N HIS A 53 1.04 -1.82 3.98
CA HIS A 53 1.67 -2.78 4.88
C HIS A 53 0.84 -4.04 5.07
N GLU A 54 -0.44 -3.94 5.44
CA GLU A 54 -1.28 -5.12 5.66
C GLU A 54 -1.49 -5.92 4.37
N MET A 55 -1.55 -5.26 3.20
CA MET A 55 -1.57 -5.95 1.91
C MET A 55 -0.29 -6.77 1.67
N ARG A 56 0.89 -6.19 1.94
CA ARG A 56 2.17 -6.91 1.82
C ARG A 56 2.27 -8.08 2.80
N THR A 57 1.86 -7.88 4.05
CA THR A 57 2.10 -8.87 5.11
C THR A 57 1.04 -9.93 5.21
N ARG A 58 -0.24 -9.62 5.00
CA ARG A 58 -1.33 -10.60 5.18
C ARG A 58 -1.81 -11.24 3.88
N VAL A 59 -1.94 -10.46 2.81
CA VAL A 59 -2.52 -10.98 1.57
C VAL A 59 -1.44 -11.54 0.66
N LEU A 60 -0.36 -10.78 0.48
CA LEU A 60 0.67 -11.10 -0.49
C LEU A 60 1.87 -11.87 0.11
N GLY A 61 1.93 -12.03 1.44
CA GLY A 61 3.00 -12.78 2.11
C GLY A 61 2.98 -14.29 1.84
N MET A 62 1.87 -14.83 1.34
CA MET A 62 1.71 -16.25 0.98
C MET A 62 1.70 -16.48 -0.53
N VAL A 63 1.50 -15.41 -1.31
CA VAL A 63 1.53 -15.49 -2.76
C VAL A 63 2.99 -15.37 -3.19
N PRO A 64 3.49 -16.26 -4.06
CA PRO A 64 4.83 -16.10 -4.61
C PRO A 64 4.93 -14.73 -5.29
N HIS A 65 5.94 -13.93 -4.91
CA HIS A 65 6.09 -12.59 -5.50
C HIS A 65 6.33 -12.70 -7.02
N ALA A 66 7.20 -13.62 -7.41
CA ALA A 66 7.30 -14.11 -8.77
C ALA A 66 7.75 -15.56 -8.81
N THR A 67 7.62 -16.18 -9.98
CA THR A 67 8.16 -17.50 -10.29
C THR A 67 8.99 -17.42 -11.56
N ILE A 68 10.08 -18.18 -11.60
CA ILE A 68 10.81 -18.52 -12.81
C ILE A 68 10.50 -19.98 -13.11
N GLU A 69 9.84 -20.22 -14.24
CA GLU A 69 9.35 -21.52 -14.65
C GLU A 69 10.00 -21.94 -15.96
N SER A 70 10.08 -23.25 -16.19
CA SER A 70 10.48 -23.82 -17.48
C SER A 70 9.38 -24.75 -18.00
N PRO A 71 9.18 -24.85 -19.33
CA PRO A 71 8.27 -25.85 -19.91
C PRO A 71 8.69 -27.29 -19.61
N THR A 72 9.98 -27.51 -19.35
CA THR A 72 10.55 -28.82 -19.01
C THR A 72 11.03 -28.84 -17.55
N PRO A 73 11.03 -30.00 -16.87
CA PRO A 73 11.48 -30.08 -15.49
C PRO A 73 12.94 -29.65 -15.32
N ILE A 74 13.19 -28.74 -14.38
CA ILE A 74 14.51 -28.21 -14.05
C ILE A 74 15.21 -29.20 -13.13
N SER A 75 16.39 -29.68 -13.53
CA SER A 75 17.14 -30.70 -12.76
C SER A 75 18.13 -30.11 -11.75
N ASP A 76 18.71 -28.93 -12.04
CA ASP A 76 19.68 -28.24 -11.18
C ASP A 76 19.12 -26.89 -10.70
N TRP A 77 18.11 -26.96 -9.85
CA TRP A 77 17.43 -25.76 -9.36
C TRP A 77 18.26 -25.03 -8.31
N GLN A 78 19.17 -25.71 -7.61
CA GLN A 78 20.02 -25.12 -6.57
C GLN A 78 21.02 -24.13 -7.17
N THR A 79 21.66 -24.48 -8.28
CA THR A 79 22.55 -23.57 -9.01
C THR A 79 21.76 -22.39 -9.60
N LEU A 80 20.58 -22.66 -10.14
CA LEU A 80 19.69 -21.61 -10.65
C LEU A 80 19.27 -20.64 -9.54
N GLY A 81 18.86 -21.16 -8.37
CA GLY A 81 18.49 -20.36 -7.20
C GLY A 81 19.64 -19.49 -6.72
N SER A 82 20.82 -20.08 -6.57
CA SER A 82 22.04 -19.35 -6.17
C SER A 82 22.39 -18.22 -7.15
N ARG A 83 22.15 -18.40 -8.45
CA ARG A 83 22.36 -17.36 -9.47
C ARG A 83 21.30 -16.25 -9.36
N LEU A 84 20.05 -16.59 -9.08
CA LEU A 84 18.96 -15.62 -8.93
C LEU A 84 19.13 -14.77 -7.66
N GLU A 85 19.64 -15.36 -6.58
CA GLU A 85 19.92 -14.69 -5.30
C GLU A 85 21.13 -13.73 -5.37
N GLN A 86 21.93 -13.75 -6.44
CA GLN A 86 22.97 -12.74 -6.67
C GLN A 86 22.39 -11.35 -6.96
N HIS A 87 21.12 -11.28 -7.37
CA HIS A 87 20.45 -10.02 -7.59
C HIS A 87 20.07 -9.37 -6.25
N ALA A 88 20.53 -8.14 -6.01
CA ALA A 88 20.42 -7.46 -4.70
C ALA A 88 18.98 -7.31 -4.15
N GLN A 89 17.96 -7.43 -5.01
CA GLN A 89 16.56 -7.31 -4.62
C GLN A 89 15.86 -8.66 -4.40
N VAL A 90 16.51 -9.78 -4.70
CA VAL A 90 16.01 -11.14 -4.44
C VAL A 90 16.51 -11.57 -3.07
N THR A 91 15.59 -11.84 -2.14
CA THR A 91 15.93 -12.18 -0.75
C THR A 91 16.02 -13.67 -0.50
N ALA A 92 15.24 -14.47 -1.23
CA ALA A 92 15.23 -15.92 -1.12
C ALA A 92 14.60 -16.57 -2.34
N THR A 93 14.96 -17.84 -2.58
CA THR A 93 14.34 -18.69 -3.58
C THR A 93 13.88 -20.02 -3.00
N ALA A 94 12.83 -20.61 -3.58
CA ALA A 94 12.36 -21.94 -3.19
C ALA A 94 11.85 -22.74 -4.39
N PRO A 95 12.16 -24.04 -4.48
CA PRO A 95 11.65 -24.89 -5.54
C PRO A 95 10.18 -25.20 -5.35
N PHE A 96 9.48 -25.41 -6.47
CA PHE A 96 8.09 -25.82 -6.41
C PHE A 96 7.65 -26.69 -7.58
N ILE A 97 6.55 -27.39 -7.36
CA ILE A 97 5.77 -28.08 -8.39
C ILE A 97 4.29 -27.77 -8.16
N GLN A 98 3.58 -27.38 -9.21
CA GLN A 98 2.13 -27.19 -9.17
C GLN A 98 1.40 -28.34 -9.85
N SER A 99 0.36 -28.83 -9.16
CA SER A 99 -0.53 -29.86 -9.69
C SER A 99 -1.97 -29.51 -9.38
N GLN A 100 -2.79 -29.36 -10.41
CA GLN A 100 -4.22 -29.09 -10.27
C GLN A 100 -5.04 -30.37 -10.43
N GLY A 101 -6.12 -30.51 -9.68
CA GLY A 101 -6.98 -31.68 -9.76
C GLY A 101 -8.17 -31.61 -8.81
N LEU A 102 -8.72 -32.78 -8.47
CA LEU A 102 -9.85 -32.91 -7.55
C LEU A 102 -9.42 -33.68 -6.30
N LEU A 103 -9.87 -33.25 -5.13
CA LEU A 103 -9.84 -34.07 -3.92
C LEU A 103 -11.21 -34.69 -3.71
N THR A 104 -11.23 -35.98 -3.37
CA THR A 104 -12.45 -36.73 -3.12
C THR A 104 -12.39 -37.46 -1.78
N HIS A 105 -13.50 -37.42 -1.06
CA HIS A 105 -13.69 -38.15 0.20
C HIS A 105 -15.18 -38.47 0.38
N GLN A 106 -15.53 -39.76 0.50
CA GLN A 106 -16.91 -40.23 0.74
C GLN A 106 -18.00 -39.58 -0.15
N GLY A 107 -17.70 -39.41 -1.44
CA GLY A 107 -18.64 -38.81 -2.41
C GLY A 107 -18.63 -37.27 -2.45
N GLN A 108 -17.96 -36.60 -1.51
CA GLN A 108 -17.66 -35.17 -1.61
C GLN A 108 -16.48 -34.94 -2.54
N VAL A 109 -16.55 -33.86 -3.33
CA VAL A 109 -15.54 -33.50 -4.32
C VAL A 109 -15.27 -32.00 -4.24
N THR A 110 -13.99 -31.63 -4.19
CA THR A 110 -13.57 -30.23 -4.31
C THR A 110 -12.42 -30.10 -5.31
N LYS A 111 -12.38 -28.99 -6.06
CA LYS A 111 -11.21 -28.64 -6.86
C LYS A 111 -10.07 -28.22 -5.94
N ILE A 112 -8.85 -28.60 -6.28
CA ILE A 112 -7.66 -28.21 -5.53
C ILE A 112 -6.51 -27.85 -6.48
N LEU A 113 -5.70 -26.88 -6.06
CA LEU A 113 -4.35 -26.64 -6.54
C LEU A 113 -3.37 -27.09 -5.46
N ILE A 114 -2.63 -28.15 -5.73
CA ILE A 114 -1.55 -28.61 -4.87
C ILE A 114 -0.29 -27.81 -5.24
N ASN A 115 0.19 -27.02 -4.29
CA ASN A 115 1.52 -26.42 -4.30
C ASN A 115 2.46 -27.40 -3.58
N ALA A 116 3.26 -28.14 -4.34
CA ALA A 116 4.29 -28.99 -3.79
C ALA A 116 5.51 -28.14 -3.41
N VAL A 117 6.02 -28.34 -2.19
CA VAL A 117 7.03 -27.48 -1.58
C VAL A 117 8.15 -28.30 -0.93
N ASP A 118 9.34 -27.71 -0.87
CA ASP A 118 10.36 -28.12 0.09
C ASP A 118 10.11 -27.35 1.41
N PRO A 119 9.88 -28.02 2.55
CA PRO A 119 9.50 -27.34 3.79
C PRO A 119 10.51 -26.31 4.30
N GLN A 120 11.82 -26.54 4.10
CA GLN A 120 12.86 -25.67 4.61
C GLN A 120 13.02 -24.43 3.72
N ALA A 121 12.98 -24.61 2.40
CA ALA A 121 13.05 -23.49 1.46
C ALA A 121 11.76 -22.65 1.45
N GLU A 122 10.59 -23.28 1.56
CA GLU A 122 9.30 -22.58 1.49
C GLU A 122 9.13 -21.55 2.61
N ARG A 123 9.66 -21.82 3.82
CA ARG A 123 9.66 -20.87 4.94
C ARG A 123 10.36 -19.55 4.64
N GLN A 124 11.31 -19.56 3.71
CA GLN A 124 12.05 -18.35 3.34
C GLN A 124 11.25 -17.49 2.37
N VAL A 125 10.36 -18.08 1.58
CA VAL A 125 9.58 -17.38 0.55
C VAL A 125 8.12 -17.12 0.94
N SER A 126 7.56 -17.88 1.90
CA SER A 126 6.15 -17.85 2.29
C SER A 126 5.98 -17.82 3.80
N ILE A 127 4.96 -17.11 4.28
CA ILE A 127 4.60 -17.03 5.71
C ILE A 127 3.55 -18.07 6.13
N ILE A 128 3.19 -19.01 5.25
CA ILE A 128 2.08 -19.94 5.46
C ILE A 128 2.18 -20.76 6.76
N ASP A 129 3.41 -21.03 7.24
CA ASP A 129 3.69 -21.73 8.50
C ASP A 129 3.04 -21.03 9.73
N GLN A 130 2.79 -19.72 9.66
CA GLN A 130 2.16 -18.93 10.73
C GLN A 130 0.64 -19.11 10.82
N PHE A 131 0.01 -19.76 9.83
CA PHE A 131 -1.44 -19.85 9.69
C PHE A 131 -1.98 -21.28 9.91
N PHE A 132 -1.15 -22.19 10.42
CA PHE A 132 -1.57 -23.54 10.74
C PHE A 132 -2.45 -23.55 11.98
N ARG A 133 -3.60 -24.22 11.90
CA ARG A 133 -4.44 -24.55 13.05
C ARG A 133 -4.06 -25.90 13.65
N GLU A 134 -3.75 -26.86 12.78
CA GLU A 134 -3.37 -28.22 13.13
C GLU A 134 -2.23 -28.70 12.22
N GLY A 135 -1.29 -29.45 12.78
CA GLY A 135 -0.08 -29.90 12.08
C GLY A 135 0.93 -28.78 11.84
N SER A 136 1.93 -29.07 11.02
CA SER A 136 3.04 -28.17 10.68
C SER A 136 3.56 -28.45 9.28
N LEU A 137 4.33 -27.53 8.72
CA LEU A 137 4.95 -27.73 7.41
C LEU A 137 5.99 -28.88 7.42
N ASP A 138 6.57 -29.20 8.58
CA ASP A 138 7.53 -30.30 8.74
C ASP A 138 6.89 -31.69 8.63
N ASP A 139 5.56 -31.79 8.80
CA ASP A 139 4.83 -33.05 8.63
C ASP A 139 4.79 -33.51 7.16
N LEU A 140 5.10 -32.61 6.21
CA LEU A 140 5.29 -32.92 4.79
C LEU A 140 6.63 -33.62 4.54
N THR A 141 6.68 -34.88 4.92
CA THR A 141 7.86 -35.75 4.78
C THR A 141 7.87 -36.46 3.42
N PRO A 142 9.03 -36.53 2.72
CA PRO A 142 9.11 -37.20 1.41
C PRO A 142 8.69 -38.67 1.47
N GLY A 143 7.85 -39.10 0.52
CA GLY A 143 7.40 -40.49 0.35
C GLY A 143 6.13 -40.85 1.11
N ASN A 144 5.70 -40.01 2.05
CA ASN A 144 4.55 -40.29 2.92
C ASN A 144 3.21 -39.88 2.29
N PHE A 145 3.22 -39.08 1.21
CA PHE A 145 2.01 -38.53 0.58
C PHE A 145 1.14 -37.81 1.61
N GLY A 146 1.78 -36.98 2.43
CA GLY A 146 1.11 -36.02 3.31
C GLY A 146 0.55 -34.86 2.51
N ILE A 147 -0.63 -34.39 2.88
CA ILE A 147 -1.24 -33.17 2.33
C ILE A 147 -1.74 -32.28 3.47
N ILE A 148 -1.56 -30.98 3.32
CA ILE A 148 -2.12 -29.97 4.21
C ILE A 148 -3.15 -29.18 3.38
N ILE A 149 -4.33 -28.97 3.93
CA ILE A 149 -5.45 -28.32 3.23
C ILE A 149 -6.00 -27.15 4.04
N GLY A 150 -6.64 -26.19 3.37
CA GLY A 150 -7.33 -25.10 4.06
C GLY A 150 -8.59 -25.57 4.78
N ASP A 151 -8.99 -24.86 5.84
CA ASP A 151 -10.14 -25.22 6.69
C ASP A 151 -11.46 -25.29 5.92
N LYS A 152 -11.69 -24.41 4.93
CA LYS A 152 -12.89 -24.47 4.08
C LYS A 152 -12.88 -25.70 3.16
N ALA A 153 -11.72 -26.14 2.68
CA ALA A 153 -11.61 -27.38 1.91
C ALA A 153 -11.85 -28.61 2.80
N ALA A 154 -11.28 -28.63 4.01
CA ALA A 154 -11.49 -29.68 5.00
C ALA A 154 -12.98 -29.81 5.38
N ALA A 155 -13.65 -28.69 5.65
CA ALA A 155 -15.07 -28.66 5.97
C ALA A 155 -15.96 -29.17 4.82
N LYS A 156 -15.66 -28.81 3.57
CA LYS A 156 -16.40 -29.32 2.39
C LYS A 156 -16.23 -30.83 2.18
N LEU A 157 -15.04 -31.36 2.47
CA LEU A 157 -14.74 -32.78 2.33
C LEU A 157 -15.15 -33.61 3.57
N GLY A 158 -15.45 -32.95 4.69
CA GLY A 158 -15.77 -33.60 5.95
C GLY A 158 -14.59 -34.39 6.52
N VAL A 159 -13.38 -33.81 6.48
CA VAL A 159 -12.13 -34.47 6.91
C VAL A 159 -11.39 -33.67 7.99
N GLY A 160 -10.67 -34.39 8.84
CA GLY A 160 -9.71 -33.86 9.81
C GLY A 160 -8.28 -34.38 9.57
N VAL A 161 -7.35 -33.99 10.44
CA VAL A 161 -5.99 -34.53 10.44
C VAL A 161 -6.01 -36.04 10.71
N GLY A 162 -5.26 -36.80 9.92
CA GLY A 162 -5.19 -38.27 9.94
C GLY A 162 -6.07 -38.97 8.89
N ASP A 163 -7.08 -38.27 8.36
CA ASP A 163 -7.96 -38.83 7.35
C ASP A 163 -7.27 -39.02 6.00
N LYS A 164 -7.80 -39.95 5.20
CA LYS A 164 -7.26 -40.25 3.87
C LYS A 164 -8.17 -39.72 2.78
N ILE A 165 -7.61 -38.88 1.91
CA ILE A 165 -8.32 -38.29 0.77
C ILE A 165 -7.69 -38.73 -0.55
N THR A 166 -8.50 -38.80 -1.61
CA THR A 166 -8.00 -39.21 -2.92
C THR A 166 -7.85 -37.99 -3.82
N PHE A 167 -6.63 -37.74 -4.27
CA PHE A 167 -6.34 -36.76 -5.32
C PHE A 167 -6.50 -37.41 -6.69
N VAL A 168 -7.27 -36.76 -7.56
CA VAL A 168 -7.52 -37.16 -8.95
C VAL A 168 -6.90 -36.10 -9.85
N ALA A 169 -5.81 -36.46 -10.51
CA ALA A 169 -5.13 -35.61 -11.46
C ALA A 169 -5.80 -35.73 -12.86
N PRO A 170 -5.82 -34.65 -13.65
CA PRO A 170 -6.41 -34.64 -15.00
C PRO A 170 -5.61 -35.47 -16.01
N GLU A 171 -4.37 -35.84 -15.68
CA GLU A 171 -3.52 -36.69 -16.50
C GLU A 171 -4.09 -38.11 -16.61
N VAL A 172 -4.23 -38.57 -17.85
CA VAL A 172 -4.80 -39.87 -18.16
C VAL A 172 -3.68 -40.91 -18.28
N THR A 173 -3.89 -42.07 -17.67
CA THR A 173 -3.08 -43.26 -17.93
C THR A 173 -3.82 -44.17 -18.88
N VAL A 174 -3.17 -44.53 -19.98
CA VAL A 174 -3.71 -45.47 -20.97
C VAL A 174 -3.41 -46.89 -20.50
N THR A 175 -4.46 -47.69 -20.35
CA THR A 175 -4.36 -49.12 -20.04
C THR A 175 -5.12 -49.92 -21.10
N PRO A 176 -4.88 -51.23 -21.25
CA PRO A 176 -5.67 -52.08 -22.14
C PRO A 176 -7.18 -52.08 -21.81
N ALA A 177 -7.55 -51.73 -20.57
CA ALA A 177 -8.93 -51.63 -20.10
C ALA A 177 -9.57 -50.24 -20.33
N GLY A 178 -8.82 -49.25 -20.86
CA GLY A 178 -9.30 -47.90 -21.12
C GLY A 178 -8.42 -46.78 -20.57
N MET A 179 -8.92 -45.55 -20.72
CA MET A 179 -8.31 -44.31 -20.25
C MET A 179 -8.82 -43.96 -18.85
N PHE A 180 -7.92 -43.95 -17.86
CA PHE A 180 -8.27 -43.63 -16.47
C PHE A 180 -7.49 -42.43 -15.94
N PRO A 181 -8.11 -41.54 -15.16
CA PRO A 181 -7.39 -40.45 -14.50
C PRO A 181 -6.40 -41.02 -13.48
N ARG A 182 -5.28 -40.33 -13.27
CA ARG A 182 -4.34 -40.70 -12.21
C ARG A 182 -4.92 -40.38 -10.85
N MET A 183 -5.04 -41.40 -10.01
CA MET A 183 -5.53 -41.26 -8.65
C MET A 183 -4.43 -41.61 -7.65
N LYS A 184 -4.28 -40.78 -6.61
CA LYS A 184 -3.36 -41.05 -5.51
C LYS A 184 -4.01 -40.68 -4.18
N ARG A 185 -3.88 -41.58 -3.21
CA ARG A 185 -4.35 -41.34 -1.85
C ARG A 185 -3.30 -40.58 -1.05
N PHE A 186 -3.73 -39.49 -0.42
CA PHE A 186 -2.96 -38.67 0.50
C PHE A 186 -3.54 -38.80 1.91
N THR A 187 -2.71 -38.57 2.92
CA THR A 187 -3.12 -38.44 4.32
C THR A 187 -3.11 -36.96 4.70
N VAL A 188 -4.21 -36.46 5.27
CA VAL A 188 -4.29 -35.09 5.79
C VAL A 188 -3.37 -35.00 7.01
N THR A 189 -2.34 -34.17 6.91
CA THR A 189 -1.31 -34.00 7.95
C THR A 189 -1.46 -32.69 8.70
N GLY A 190 -2.16 -31.72 8.11
CA GLY A 190 -2.44 -30.45 8.76
C GLY A 190 -3.59 -29.69 8.11
N ILE A 191 -4.08 -28.69 8.83
CA ILE A 191 -5.12 -27.77 8.37
C ILE A 191 -4.66 -26.34 8.65
N PHE A 192 -4.70 -25.49 7.63
CA PHE A 192 -4.40 -24.06 7.76
C PHE A 192 -5.65 -23.19 7.64
N HIS A 193 -5.59 -21.98 8.18
CA HIS A 193 -6.59 -20.95 7.94
C HIS A 193 -5.95 -19.57 7.82
N VAL A 194 -6.11 -18.98 6.65
CA VAL A 194 -5.55 -17.67 6.31
C VAL A 194 -6.58 -16.55 6.52
N GLY A 195 -7.87 -16.88 6.48
CA GLY A 195 -8.95 -15.87 6.41
C GLY A 195 -9.19 -15.38 4.98
N ALA A 196 -8.60 -16.07 4.01
CA ALA A 196 -8.69 -15.79 2.59
C ALA A 196 -9.60 -16.82 1.92
N GLY A 197 -10.89 -16.51 1.85
CA GLY A 197 -11.91 -17.52 1.56
C GLY A 197 -11.72 -18.34 0.28
N GLU A 198 -11.06 -17.79 -0.73
CA GLU A 198 -10.68 -18.58 -1.89
C GLU A 198 -9.50 -19.51 -1.55
N ILE A 199 -8.38 -19.00 -1.04
CA ILE A 199 -7.17 -19.79 -0.70
C ILE A 199 -7.51 -20.96 0.24
N ASP A 200 -8.27 -20.69 1.30
CA ASP A 200 -8.69 -21.69 2.29
C ASP A 200 -9.56 -22.82 1.68
N GLY A 201 -10.15 -22.57 0.51
CA GLY A 201 -11.07 -23.48 -0.17
C GLY A 201 -10.51 -24.22 -1.38
N TYR A 202 -9.36 -23.80 -1.94
CA TYR A 202 -8.81 -24.41 -3.16
C TYR A 202 -7.29 -24.67 -3.14
N VAL A 203 -6.52 -24.20 -2.16
CA VAL A 203 -5.06 -24.45 -2.11
C VAL A 203 -4.75 -25.59 -1.12
N ALA A 204 -3.82 -26.46 -1.51
CA ALA A 204 -3.23 -27.47 -0.64
C ALA A 204 -1.71 -27.48 -0.77
N LEU A 205 -1.02 -27.92 0.28
CA LEU A 205 0.42 -28.11 0.30
C LEU A 205 0.75 -29.60 0.36
N ALA A 206 1.79 -30.02 -0.36
CA ALA A 206 2.33 -31.37 -0.29
C ALA A 206 3.86 -31.33 -0.42
N ASN A 207 4.54 -32.43 -0.09
CA ASN A 207 5.98 -32.50 -0.29
C ASN A 207 6.32 -32.52 -1.80
N ILE A 208 7.32 -31.73 -2.20
CA ILE A 208 7.77 -31.63 -3.60
C ILE A 208 8.15 -32.99 -4.21
N ALA A 209 8.78 -33.88 -3.44
CA ALA A 209 9.19 -35.21 -3.92
C ALA A 209 7.99 -36.14 -4.19
N ASP A 210 6.89 -35.97 -3.47
CA ASP A 210 5.68 -36.79 -3.64
C ASP A 210 4.94 -36.43 -4.93
N ILE A 211 4.84 -35.14 -5.22
CA ILE A 211 4.21 -34.65 -6.45
C ILE A 211 5.10 -34.90 -7.66
N ALA A 212 6.43 -34.74 -7.54
CA ALA A 212 7.37 -35.13 -8.59
C ALA A 212 7.20 -36.62 -8.96
N ARG A 213 7.07 -37.51 -7.97
CA ARG A 213 6.83 -38.94 -8.18
C ARG A 213 5.49 -39.21 -8.84
N LEU A 214 4.43 -38.50 -8.44
CA LEU A 214 3.11 -38.59 -9.05
C LEU A 214 3.14 -38.20 -10.54
N GLN A 215 3.93 -37.18 -10.89
CA GLN A 215 4.12 -36.69 -12.26
C GLN A 215 5.16 -37.49 -13.06
N ARG A 216 5.83 -38.47 -12.44
CA ARG A 216 6.92 -39.29 -13.01
C ARG A 216 8.16 -38.49 -13.39
N TRP A 217 8.46 -37.44 -12.65
CA TRP A 217 9.71 -36.70 -12.78
C TRP A 217 10.84 -37.39 -12.04
N GLN A 218 12.08 -37.15 -12.47
CA GLN A 218 13.25 -37.70 -11.78
C GLN A 218 13.42 -37.04 -10.40
N PRO A 219 14.00 -37.73 -9.42
CA PRO A 219 14.31 -37.14 -8.13
C PRO A 219 15.13 -35.85 -8.28
N GLY A 220 14.71 -34.78 -7.61
CA GLY A 220 15.36 -33.46 -7.68
C GLY A 220 14.86 -32.56 -8.81
N GLN A 221 14.03 -33.06 -9.73
CA GLN A 221 13.42 -32.22 -10.77
C GLN A 221 12.26 -31.40 -10.23
N VAL A 222 12.18 -30.13 -10.65
CA VAL A 222 11.18 -29.16 -10.20
C VAL A 222 10.61 -28.37 -11.38
N GLN A 223 9.46 -27.73 -11.19
CA GLN A 223 8.81 -26.97 -12.26
C GLN A 223 9.44 -25.59 -12.43
N GLY A 224 9.89 -25.03 -11.31
CA GLY A 224 10.35 -23.66 -11.24
C GLY A 224 10.86 -23.30 -9.86
N LEU A 225 11.29 -22.06 -9.74
CA LEU A 225 11.68 -21.42 -8.49
C LEU A 225 10.72 -20.28 -8.19
N ARG A 226 10.24 -20.22 -6.96
CA ARG A 226 9.60 -19.03 -6.39
C ARG A 226 10.68 -18.05 -5.98
N LEU A 227 10.41 -16.78 -6.21
CA LEU A 227 11.27 -15.67 -5.84
C LEU A 227 10.57 -14.86 -4.75
N ARG A 228 11.32 -14.52 -3.70
CA ARG A 228 10.96 -13.47 -2.75
C ARG A 228 11.79 -12.23 -3.06
N PHE A 229 11.13 -11.07 -3.03
CA PHE A 229 11.78 -9.77 -3.22
C PHE A 229 11.58 -8.90 -1.98
N ASP A 230 12.48 -7.94 -1.77
CA ASP A 230 12.32 -6.89 -0.76
C ASP A 230 11.05 -6.06 -1.00
N ASP A 231 10.84 -5.65 -2.24
CA ASP A 231 9.65 -4.92 -2.67
C ASP A 231 8.84 -5.74 -3.69
N LEU A 232 7.72 -6.27 -3.22
CA LEU A 232 6.77 -7.03 -4.03
C LEU A 232 6.32 -6.29 -5.29
N PHE A 233 6.18 -4.96 -5.24
CA PHE A 233 5.73 -4.18 -6.40
C PHE A 233 6.79 -4.08 -7.51
N GLN A 234 8.06 -4.36 -7.21
CA GLN A 234 9.13 -4.44 -8.21
C GLN A 234 9.23 -5.83 -8.84
N ALA A 235 8.59 -6.86 -8.24
CA ALA A 235 8.67 -8.24 -8.69
C ALA A 235 8.37 -8.42 -10.20
N PRO A 236 7.34 -7.78 -10.81
CA PRO A 236 7.06 -7.96 -12.23
C PRO A 236 8.21 -7.49 -13.14
N ARG A 237 8.85 -6.36 -12.78
CA ARG A 237 9.96 -5.81 -13.55
C ARG A 237 11.21 -6.67 -13.39
N ILE A 238 11.58 -6.97 -12.15
CA ILE A 238 12.81 -7.73 -11.85
C ILE A 238 12.71 -9.16 -12.35
N ALA A 239 11.57 -9.84 -12.17
CA ALA A 239 11.39 -11.20 -12.66
C ALA A 239 11.50 -11.29 -14.18
N TRP A 240 11.01 -10.28 -14.91
CA TRP A 240 11.16 -10.18 -16.35
C TRP A 240 12.63 -9.95 -16.77
N GLU A 241 13.35 -9.07 -16.07
CA GLU A 241 14.78 -8.85 -16.26
C GLU A 241 15.60 -10.13 -16.00
N LEU A 242 15.29 -10.87 -14.94
CA LEU A 242 15.94 -12.13 -14.58
C LEU A 242 15.67 -13.22 -15.62
N ALA A 243 14.42 -13.39 -16.06
CA ALA A 243 14.08 -14.36 -17.10
C ALA A 243 14.85 -14.08 -18.40
N GLY A 244 14.96 -12.80 -18.81
CA GLY A 244 15.73 -12.40 -19.98
C GLY A 244 17.23 -12.74 -19.92
N GLN A 245 17.80 -12.88 -18.72
CA GLN A 245 19.22 -13.26 -18.53
C GLN A 245 19.45 -14.78 -18.50
N LEU A 246 18.39 -15.57 -18.35
CA LEU A 246 18.45 -17.03 -18.24
C LEU A 246 18.27 -17.74 -19.60
N GLY A 247 17.80 -17.03 -20.63
CA GLY A 247 17.57 -17.55 -21.98
C GLY A 247 16.11 -17.93 -22.25
N ASP A 248 15.83 -18.41 -23.46
CA ASP A 248 14.45 -18.64 -23.95
C ASP A 248 13.71 -19.82 -23.29
N ASP A 249 14.44 -20.67 -22.55
CA ASP A 249 13.87 -21.84 -21.87
C ASP A 249 13.15 -21.51 -20.55
N PHE A 250 13.26 -20.26 -20.11
CA PHE A 250 12.70 -19.77 -18.86
C PHE A 250 11.74 -18.62 -19.10
N TYR A 251 10.63 -18.62 -18.36
CA TYR A 251 9.70 -17.52 -18.35
C TYR A 251 9.34 -17.13 -16.92
N SER A 252 9.08 -15.84 -16.71
CA SER A 252 8.62 -15.33 -15.43
C SER A 252 7.10 -15.28 -15.36
N ARG A 253 6.52 -15.68 -14.24
CA ARG A 253 5.19 -15.23 -13.82
C ARG A 253 5.31 -14.42 -12.55
N ASP A 254 4.35 -13.54 -12.32
CA ASP A 254 4.35 -12.66 -11.16
C ASP A 254 2.95 -12.52 -10.61
N TRP A 255 2.87 -12.08 -9.36
CA TRP A 255 1.62 -11.93 -8.63
C TRP A 255 0.62 -10.97 -9.32
N THR A 256 1.08 -10.00 -10.11
CA THR A 256 0.20 -9.06 -10.82
C THR A 256 -0.48 -9.73 -12.02
N ARG A 257 0.08 -10.81 -12.55
CA ARG A 257 -0.57 -11.64 -13.57
C ARG A 257 -1.51 -12.67 -12.96
N THR A 258 -1.08 -13.36 -11.89
CA THR A 258 -1.91 -14.37 -11.24
C THR A 258 -3.09 -13.77 -10.46
N HIS A 259 -2.92 -12.55 -9.91
CA HIS A 259 -3.95 -11.82 -9.17
C HIS A 259 -4.21 -10.43 -9.79
N GLY A 260 -4.38 -10.37 -11.12
CA GLY A 260 -4.57 -9.12 -11.85
C GLY A 260 -5.73 -8.25 -11.36
N ASN A 261 -6.84 -8.85 -10.95
CA ASN A 261 -7.99 -8.10 -10.41
C ASN A 261 -7.61 -7.33 -9.13
N LEU A 262 -6.86 -7.97 -8.23
CA LEU A 262 -6.36 -7.33 -7.01
C LEU A 262 -5.37 -6.21 -7.33
N TYR A 263 -4.42 -6.47 -8.25
CA TYR A 263 -3.46 -5.44 -8.67
C TYR A 263 -4.14 -4.22 -9.29
N GLN A 264 -5.13 -4.42 -10.17
CA GLN A 264 -5.87 -3.32 -10.77
C GLN A 264 -6.70 -2.55 -9.74
N ALA A 265 -7.33 -3.24 -8.79
CA ALA A 265 -8.04 -2.59 -7.69
C ALA A 265 -7.10 -1.69 -6.88
N ILE A 266 -5.94 -2.21 -6.46
CA ILE A 266 -4.93 -1.44 -5.72
C ILE A 266 -4.43 -0.24 -6.53
N ARG A 267 -4.15 -0.42 -7.84
CA ARG A 267 -3.73 0.68 -8.72
C ARG A 267 -4.80 1.76 -8.85
N MET A 268 -6.05 1.36 -9.06
CA MET A 268 -7.17 2.27 -9.22
C MET A 268 -7.40 3.08 -7.94
N GLU A 269 -7.32 2.42 -6.79
CA GLU A 269 -7.42 3.05 -5.47
C GLU A 269 -6.28 4.06 -5.23
N LYS A 270 -5.02 3.66 -5.47
CA LYS A 270 -3.86 4.57 -5.38
C LYS A 270 -4.01 5.79 -6.30
N ALA A 271 -4.50 5.60 -7.53
CA ALA A 271 -4.73 6.70 -8.47
C ALA A 271 -5.85 7.65 -8.01
N MET A 272 -6.96 7.11 -7.52
CA MET A 272 -8.09 7.89 -7.01
C MET A 272 -7.67 8.73 -5.80
N ILE A 273 -6.89 8.16 -4.88
CA ILE A 273 -6.34 8.88 -3.73
C ILE A 273 -5.34 9.95 -4.16
N GLY A 274 -4.46 9.65 -5.12
CA GLY A 274 -3.58 10.66 -5.72
C GLY A 274 -4.34 11.85 -6.31
N LEU A 275 -5.46 11.60 -7.00
CA LEU A 275 -6.35 12.63 -7.52
C LEU A 275 -6.99 13.45 -6.38
N LEU A 276 -7.50 12.79 -5.34
CA LEU A 276 -8.07 13.46 -4.17
C LEU A 276 -7.04 14.35 -3.46
N LEU A 277 -5.82 13.85 -3.25
CA LEU A 277 -4.72 14.62 -2.66
C LEU A 277 -4.39 15.85 -3.51
N LEU A 278 -4.32 15.70 -4.83
CA LEU A 278 -4.12 16.82 -5.76
C LEU A 278 -5.22 17.87 -5.61
N LEU A 279 -6.49 17.46 -5.52
CA LEU A 279 -7.63 18.36 -5.33
C LEU A 279 -7.58 19.08 -3.98
N ILE A 280 -7.24 18.38 -2.90
CA ILE A 280 -7.10 18.98 -1.55
C ILE A 280 -6.02 20.06 -1.58
N VAL A 281 -4.87 19.76 -2.18
CA VAL A 281 -3.76 20.72 -2.33
C VAL A 281 -4.19 21.91 -3.18
N ALA A 282 -4.88 21.70 -4.30
CA ALA A 282 -5.36 22.77 -5.17
C ALA A 282 -6.35 23.69 -4.46
N VAL A 283 -7.31 23.13 -3.71
CA VAL A 283 -8.29 23.89 -2.92
C VAL A 283 -7.59 24.70 -1.82
N ALA A 284 -6.61 24.12 -1.12
CA ALA A 284 -5.83 24.82 -0.11
C ALA A 284 -5.00 25.98 -0.72
N ALA A 285 -4.37 25.75 -1.87
CA ALA A 285 -3.64 26.77 -2.62
C ALA A 285 -4.54 27.96 -2.99
N PHE A 286 -5.69 27.65 -3.57
CA PHE A 286 -6.66 28.65 -4.02
C PHE A 286 -7.22 29.46 -2.85
N ASN A 287 -7.45 28.82 -1.70
CA ASN A 287 -7.87 29.49 -0.49
C ASN A 287 -6.84 30.53 -0.03
N ILE A 288 -5.55 30.16 0.02
CA ILE A 288 -4.46 31.08 0.39
C ILE A 288 -4.38 32.27 -0.58
N ILE A 289 -4.44 32.02 -1.89
CA ILE A 289 -4.39 33.08 -2.91
C ILE A 289 -5.56 34.05 -2.73
N SER A 290 -6.78 33.52 -2.67
CA SER A 290 -8.01 34.31 -2.54
C SER A 290 -8.00 35.18 -1.28
N THR A 291 -7.59 34.62 -0.15
CA THR A 291 -7.44 35.34 1.12
C THR A 291 -6.39 36.43 1.05
N LEU A 292 -5.19 36.16 0.54
CA LEU A 292 -4.14 37.17 0.49
C LEU A 292 -4.49 38.32 -0.47
N VAL A 293 -5.14 38.03 -1.61
CA VAL A 293 -5.65 39.08 -2.51
C VAL A 293 -6.68 39.96 -1.79
N MET A 294 -7.56 39.36 -1.00
CA MET A 294 -8.55 40.09 -0.20
C MET A 294 -7.88 40.98 0.84
N VAL A 295 -6.90 40.45 1.59
CA VAL A 295 -6.12 41.23 2.58
C VAL A 295 -5.39 42.40 1.93
N VAL A 296 -4.74 42.18 0.79
CA VAL A 296 -4.05 43.24 0.04
C VAL A 296 -5.02 44.34 -0.38
N THR A 297 -6.24 43.97 -0.77
CA THR A 297 -7.28 44.92 -1.19
C THR A 297 -7.82 45.73 -0.02
N ASP A 298 -8.08 45.09 1.12
CA ASP A 298 -8.49 45.77 2.36
C ASP A 298 -7.39 46.71 2.89
N LYS A 299 -6.12 46.35 2.67
CA LYS A 299 -4.95 47.11 3.13
C LYS A 299 -4.40 48.13 2.14
N ARG A 300 -5.15 48.50 1.08
CA ARG A 300 -4.67 49.46 0.07
C ARG A 300 -4.33 50.84 0.65
N GLY A 301 -5.15 51.36 1.58
CA GLY A 301 -4.87 52.64 2.27
C GLY A 301 -3.57 52.57 3.09
N ASP A 302 -3.41 51.52 3.91
CA ASP A 302 -2.18 51.27 4.69
C ASP A 302 -0.94 51.16 3.79
N ILE A 303 -1.05 50.48 2.63
CA ILE A 303 0.04 50.38 1.64
C ILE A 303 0.39 51.76 1.06
N ALA A 304 -0.62 52.57 0.74
CA ALA A 304 -0.42 53.90 0.19
C ALA A 304 0.31 54.82 1.18
N ILE A 305 -0.10 54.82 2.45
CA ILE A 305 0.56 55.58 3.53
C ILE A 305 2.02 55.13 3.68
N LEU A 306 2.30 53.83 3.71
CA LEU A 306 3.68 53.34 3.79
C LEU A 306 4.51 53.78 2.59
N ARG A 307 3.92 53.77 1.39
CA ARG A 307 4.58 54.20 0.14
C ARG A 307 4.84 55.71 0.11
N THR A 308 3.96 56.55 0.64
CA THR A 308 4.18 58.00 0.75
C THR A 308 5.23 58.35 1.81
N LEU A 309 5.34 57.52 2.86
CA LEU A 309 6.42 57.60 3.86
C LEU A 309 7.78 57.06 3.35
N GLY A 310 7.86 56.59 2.09
CA GLY A 310 9.12 56.18 1.45
C GLY A 310 9.34 54.66 1.36
N ALA A 311 8.35 53.82 1.68
CA ALA A 311 8.49 52.37 1.50
C ALA A 311 8.62 51.99 0.01
N THR A 312 9.64 51.21 -0.30
CA THR A 312 9.87 50.70 -1.66
C THR A 312 8.89 49.56 -2.01
N PRO A 313 8.59 49.32 -3.30
CA PRO A 313 7.77 48.17 -3.72
C PRO A 313 8.28 46.83 -3.19
N LYS A 314 9.62 46.65 -3.11
CA LYS A 314 10.25 45.45 -2.55
C LYS A 314 9.94 45.28 -1.06
N GLN A 315 9.91 46.36 -0.29
CA GLN A 315 9.53 46.32 1.13
C GLN A 315 8.06 45.96 1.32
N ILE A 316 7.16 46.50 0.48
CA ILE A 316 5.74 46.12 0.50
C ILE A 316 5.57 44.64 0.16
N MET A 317 6.23 44.16 -0.90
CA MET A 317 6.21 42.73 -1.27
C MET A 317 6.70 41.86 -0.11
N ALA A 318 7.81 42.23 0.54
CA ALA A 318 8.36 41.49 1.68
C ALA A 318 7.41 41.42 2.89
N ILE A 319 6.62 42.47 3.15
CA ILE A 319 5.62 42.47 4.25
C ILE A 319 4.58 41.38 4.01
N PHE A 320 4.00 41.33 2.81
CA PHE A 320 2.97 40.33 2.47
C PHE A 320 3.54 38.92 2.31
N MET A 321 4.78 38.79 1.83
CA MET A 321 5.49 37.50 1.81
C MET A 321 5.70 36.94 3.22
N VAL A 322 6.12 37.79 4.18
CA VAL A 322 6.23 37.38 5.59
C VAL A 322 4.85 36.98 6.12
N GLN A 323 3.81 37.76 5.84
CA GLN A 323 2.47 37.45 6.31
C GLN A 323 1.98 36.08 5.81
N GLY A 324 2.12 35.80 4.50
CA GLY A 324 1.76 34.49 3.95
C GLY A 324 2.63 33.36 4.49
N THR A 325 3.92 33.61 4.71
CA THR A 325 4.82 32.62 5.34
C THR A 325 4.40 32.30 6.77
N VAL A 326 3.99 33.30 7.57
CA VAL A 326 3.50 33.08 8.94
C VAL A 326 2.21 32.25 8.93
N ILE A 327 1.26 32.58 8.03
CA ILE A 327 0.03 31.79 7.85
C ILE A 327 0.37 30.35 7.44
N GLY A 328 1.32 30.20 6.50
CA GLY A 328 1.85 28.92 6.03
C GLY A 328 2.41 28.08 7.18
N VAL A 329 3.35 28.63 7.94
CA VAL A 329 4.02 27.94 9.05
C VAL A 329 3.03 27.57 10.15
N VAL A 330 2.16 28.49 10.59
CA VAL A 330 1.20 28.19 11.65
C VAL A 330 0.17 27.16 11.19
N GLY A 331 -0.38 27.32 9.98
CA GLY A 331 -1.33 26.37 9.41
C GLY A 331 -0.73 24.98 9.25
N THR A 332 0.49 24.88 8.70
CA THR A 332 1.21 23.61 8.56
C THR A 332 1.54 22.97 9.90
N LEU A 333 2.02 23.74 10.90
CA LEU A 333 2.34 23.18 12.22
C LEU A 333 1.08 22.65 12.93
N VAL A 334 0.01 23.44 12.94
CA VAL A 334 -1.27 23.02 13.56
C VAL A 334 -1.85 21.81 12.83
N GLY A 335 -1.86 21.86 11.49
CA GLY A 335 -2.32 20.76 10.66
C GLY A 335 -1.48 19.49 10.84
N ALA A 336 -0.17 19.62 10.98
CA ALA A 336 0.73 18.49 11.22
C ALA A 336 0.49 17.84 12.58
N LEU A 337 0.38 18.65 13.65
CA LEU A 337 0.10 18.13 14.99
C LEU A 337 -1.26 17.42 15.06
N LEU A 338 -2.31 18.06 14.52
CA LEU A 338 -3.64 17.48 14.48
C LEU A 338 -3.70 16.26 13.56
N GLY A 339 -3.00 16.29 12.43
CA GLY A 339 -2.90 15.19 11.47
C GLY A 339 -2.20 13.97 12.06
N MET A 340 -1.07 14.17 12.74
CA MET A 340 -0.37 13.09 13.44
C MET A 340 -1.24 12.50 14.56
N PHE A 341 -1.89 13.35 15.35
CA PHE A 341 -2.79 12.92 16.41
C PHE A 341 -3.97 12.11 15.86
N ALA A 342 -4.61 12.60 14.80
CA ALA A 342 -5.70 11.91 14.13
C ALA A 342 -5.23 10.57 13.51
N ALA A 343 -4.08 10.56 12.82
CA ALA A 343 -3.55 9.37 12.17
C ALA A 343 -3.27 8.22 13.15
N VAL A 344 -2.77 8.52 14.36
CA VAL A 344 -2.53 7.49 15.39
C VAL A 344 -3.83 6.97 16.00
N ASN A 345 -4.88 7.78 16.07
CA ASN A 345 -6.15 7.43 16.72
C ASN A 345 -7.27 7.02 15.75
N VAL A 346 -7.05 7.11 14.44
CA VAL A 346 -8.09 6.92 13.41
C VAL A 346 -8.75 5.56 13.51
N SER A 347 -7.97 4.49 13.74
CA SER A 347 -8.46 3.13 13.89
C SER A 347 -9.42 3.00 15.08
N SER A 348 -9.08 3.62 16.21
CA SER A 348 -9.90 3.60 17.43
C SER A 348 -11.19 4.41 17.27
N TRP A 349 -11.12 5.56 16.61
CA TRP A 349 -12.30 6.40 16.35
C TRP A 349 -13.29 5.72 15.41
N ILE A 350 -12.80 5.06 14.37
CA ILE A 350 -13.65 4.30 13.44
C ILE A 350 -14.29 3.10 14.14
N ALA A 351 -13.53 2.34 14.92
CA ALA A 351 -14.10 1.23 15.70
C ALA A 351 -15.18 1.70 16.70
N GLY A 352 -15.00 2.89 17.30
CA GLY A 352 -16.02 3.53 18.12
C GLY A 352 -17.27 3.90 17.32
N LEU A 353 -17.10 4.45 16.11
CA LEU A 353 -18.18 4.80 15.21
C LEU A 353 -18.97 3.57 14.74
N GLU A 354 -18.29 2.48 14.40
CA GLU A 354 -18.93 1.20 14.02
C GLU A 354 -19.82 0.65 15.14
N ARG A 355 -19.37 0.72 16.39
CA ARG A 355 -20.17 0.30 17.55
C ARG A 355 -21.42 1.15 17.74
N LEU A 356 -21.36 2.44 17.39
CA LEU A 356 -22.50 3.35 17.49
C LEU A 356 -23.51 3.14 16.35
N ILE A 357 -23.03 2.89 15.13
CA ILE A 357 -23.86 2.72 13.93
C ILE A 357 -24.40 1.28 13.82
N GLY A 358 -23.75 0.30 14.46
CA GLY A 358 -24.15 -1.11 14.41
C GLY A 358 -23.79 -1.82 13.09
N HIS A 359 -23.03 -1.15 12.22
CA HIS A 359 -22.54 -1.70 10.95
C HIS A 359 -21.02 -1.65 10.91
N LYS A 360 -20.38 -2.76 10.50
CA LYS A 360 -18.95 -2.81 10.22
C LYS A 360 -18.68 -2.30 8.81
N PHE A 361 -17.72 -1.39 8.67
CA PHE A 361 -17.29 -0.89 7.37
C PHE A 361 -16.35 -1.87 6.67
N LEU A 362 -15.58 -2.64 7.45
CA LEU A 362 -14.63 -3.65 6.94
C LEU A 362 -15.03 -5.05 7.42
N SER A 363 -15.26 -5.96 6.48
CA SER A 363 -15.47 -7.39 6.77
C SER A 363 -14.21 -8.19 6.41
N ALA A 364 -13.74 -9.00 7.36
CA ALA A 364 -12.58 -9.86 7.18
C ALA A 364 -12.73 -10.84 6.00
N ASP A 365 -13.97 -11.25 5.69
CA ASP A 365 -14.26 -12.16 4.57
C ASP A 365 -13.93 -11.59 3.19
N VAL A 366 -13.91 -10.25 3.06
CA VAL A 366 -13.68 -9.55 1.77
C VAL A 366 -12.32 -8.87 1.76
N TYR A 367 -11.94 -8.20 2.85
CA TYR A 367 -10.74 -7.34 2.91
C TYR A 367 -9.59 -7.91 3.74
N PHE A 368 -9.70 -9.16 4.25
CA PHE A 368 -8.70 -9.85 5.06
C PHE A 368 -8.30 -9.14 6.38
N ILE A 369 -8.91 -7.99 6.67
CA ILE A 369 -8.68 -7.11 7.81
C ILE A 369 -10.04 -6.60 8.29
N ASP A 370 -10.25 -6.53 9.60
CA ASP A 370 -11.50 -6.07 10.24
C ASP A 370 -11.37 -4.71 10.95
N TYR A 371 -10.26 -4.00 10.72
CA TYR A 371 -9.96 -2.68 11.27
C TYR A 371 -9.34 -1.79 10.20
N LEU A 372 -9.43 -0.46 10.36
CA LEU A 372 -8.75 0.48 9.45
C LEU A 372 -7.26 0.58 9.83
N PRO A 373 -6.32 0.11 9.00
CA PRO A 373 -4.90 0.21 9.33
C PRO A 373 -4.41 1.65 9.13
N SER A 374 -3.50 2.09 10.00
CA SER A 374 -2.84 3.40 9.89
C SER A 374 -1.40 3.30 10.36
N ARG A 375 -0.46 3.71 9.50
CA ARG A 375 0.98 3.77 9.81
C ARG A 375 1.52 5.15 9.51
N LEU A 376 1.81 5.89 10.58
CA LEU A 376 2.42 7.19 10.48
C LEU A 376 3.91 7.06 10.10
N MET A 377 4.29 7.62 8.96
CA MET A 377 5.69 7.66 8.52
C MET A 377 6.22 9.08 8.63
N ALA A 378 7.35 9.24 9.34
CA ALA A 378 7.96 10.56 9.55
C ALA A 378 8.38 11.23 8.22
N ALA A 379 8.85 10.43 7.26
CA ALA A 379 9.20 10.92 5.93
C ALA A 379 8.01 11.60 5.23
N ASP A 380 6.84 10.98 5.25
CA ASP A 380 5.62 11.53 4.65
C ASP A 380 5.17 12.81 5.35
N VAL A 381 5.20 12.84 6.68
CA VAL A 381 4.86 14.04 7.46
C VAL A 381 5.80 15.20 7.08
N ILE A 382 7.10 14.94 7.00
CA ILE A 382 8.10 15.96 6.60
C ILE A 382 7.84 16.41 5.16
N GLN A 383 7.61 15.49 4.23
CA GLN A 383 7.33 15.81 2.82
C GLN A 383 6.06 16.66 2.67
N VAL A 384 4.98 16.31 3.37
CA VAL A 384 3.74 17.10 3.38
C VAL A 384 3.99 18.49 3.96
N CYS A 385 4.72 18.60 5.07
CA CYS A 385 5.04 19.89 5.68
C CYS A 385 5.87 20.77 4.74
N VAL A 386 6.92 20.22 4.13
CA VAL A 386 7.77 20.94 3.17
C VAL A 386 6.97 21.37 1.95
N ALA A 387 6.17 20.46 1.37
CA ALA A 387 5.34 20.77 0.21
C ALA A 387 4.31 21.87 0.53
N ALA A 388 3.64 21.79 1.69
CA ALA A 388 2.67 22.79 2.13
C ALA A 388 3.34 24.17 2.34
N LEU A 389 4.53 24.22 2.94
CA LEU A 389 5.28 25.46 3.13
C LEU A 389 5.74 26.07 1.81
N VAL A 390 6.30 25.25 0.91
CA VAL A 390 6.72 25.70 -0.43
C VAL A 390 5.53 26.23 -1.21
N LEU A 391 4.42 25.49 -1.22
CA LEU A 391 3.23 25.85 -1.98
C LEU A 391 2.53 27.08 -1.38
N SER A 392 2.48 27.20 -0.05
CA SER A 392 2.00 28.40 0.63
C SER A 392 2.86 29.61 0.27
N PHE A 393 4.19 29.47 0.32
CA PHE A 393 5.11 30.52 -0.09
C PHE A 393 4.88 30.93 -1.54
N LEU A 394 4.81 29.97 -2.47
CA LEU A 394 4.54 30.19 -3.90
C LEU A 394 3.20 30.91 -4.14
N ALA A 395 2.13 30.46 -3.48
CA ALA A 395 0.82 31.09 -3.52
C ALA A 395 0.84 32.55 -3.02
N THR A 396 1.81 32.91 -2.17
CA THR A 396 1.98 34.26 -1.62
C THR A 396 2.64 35.24 -2.60
N LEU A 397 3.39 34.76 -3.61
CA LEU A 397 4.13 35.65 -4.52
C LEU A 397 3.20 36.53 -5.35
N TYR A 398 2.15 35.95 -5.94
CA TYR A 398 1.23 36.70 -6.81
C TYR A 398 0.51 37.85 -6.07
N PRO A 399 -0.12 37.62 -4.91
CA PRO A 399 -0.74 38.70 -4.13
C PRO A 399 0.27 39.75 -3.64
N ALA A 400 1.46 39.33 -3.19
CA ALA A 400 2.50 40.24 -2.70
C ALA A 400 3.04 41.15 -3.81
N TRP A 401 3.23 40.59 -5.01
CA TRP A 401 3.60 41.36 -6.20
C TRP A 401 2.52 42.36 -6.60
N ARG A 402 1.25 41.94 -6.54
CA ARG A 402 0.10 42.82 -6.80
C ARG A 402 0.03 43.98 -5.80
N ALA A 403 0.29 43.71 -4.52
CA ALA A 403 0.35 44.74 -3.47
C ALA A 403 1.42 45.81 -3.77
N ALA A 404 2.62 45.37 -4.16
CA ALA A 404 3.76 46.22 -4.46
C ALA A 404 3.52 47.21 -5.63
N ARG A 405 2.60 46.87 -6.54
CA ARG A 405 2.21 47.70 -7.71
C ARG A 405 1.08 48.69 -7.43
N THR A 406 0.57 48.76 -6.20
CA THR A 406 -0.49 49.70 -5.84
C THR A 406 0.03 51.15 -5.91
N GLN A 407 -0.66 52.02 -6.66
CA GLN A 407 -0.30 53.42 -6.78
C GLN A 407 -0.85 54.24 -5.59
N PRO A 408 -0.01 55.00 -4.86
CA PRO A 408 -0.47 55.74 -3.69
C PRO A 408 -1.54 56.78 -4.02
N ALA A 409 -1.43 57.43 -5.19
CA ALA A 409 -2.37 58.46 -5.63
C ALA A 409 -3.77 57.91 -5.92
N GLU A 410 -3.88 56.70 -6.47
CA GLU A 410 -5.18 56.06 -6.73
C GLU A 410 -5.81 55.53 -5.45
N ALA A 411 -5.00 54.98 -4.55
CA ALA A 411 -5.47 54.41 -3.30
C ALA A 411 -6.00 55.46 -2.30
N LEU A 412 -5.44 56.67 -2.30
CA LEU A 412 -5.86 57.79 -1.43
C LEU A 412 -6.95 58.66 -2.05
N ARG A 413 -7.34 58.45 -3.32
CA ARG A 413 -8.40 59.23 -3.99
C ARG A 413 -9.82 58.77 -3.64
N TYR A 414 -9.95 57.57 -3.08
CA TYR A 414 -11.22 56.91 -2.79
C TYR A 414 -11.44 56.67 -1.27
N GLU A 415 -10.56 57.20 -0.42
CA GLU A 415 -10.85 57.54 0.98
C GLU A 415 -11.28 59.01 1.06
#